data_AF-A0A352RQ94-F1
#
_entry.id   AF-A0A352RQ94-F1
#
_cell.length_a   1.000
_cell.length_b   1.000
_cell.length_c   1.000
_cell.angle_alpha   90.00
_cell.angle_beta   90.00
_cell.angle_gamma   90.00
#
_symmetry.space_group_name_H-M   'P 1'
#
loop_
_entity.id
_entity.type
_entity.pdbx_description
1 polymer ?
#
loop_
_entity_poly.entity_id
_entity_poly.type
_entity_poly.pdbx_seq_one_letter_code
_entity_poly.pdbx_strand_id
1 'polypeptide(L)'
;MVKYCMNLSDEKKETAIKIALESKGNVRKRKIAVPLLMILGIVIIFSSIFLIINSPAILWYIYMVLGIVCLLLAFNAKSFQKFVLKKAELLLDKSFRTGIVEYHFDAEGIETISQMGYSKNYWTAFKEYGTMGQYIYVKRKDNKMVLIDKNDLSTGELEELTQLLLNNVKM
;
A
#
# COMPACT_ATOMS: atom_id res chain seq x y z
N MET A 1 13.52 -5.50 -25.16
CA MET A 1 13.77 -4.65 -23.98
C MET A 1 12.64 -3.64 -23.95
N VAL A 2 11.85 -3.61 -22.88
CA VAL A 2 10.68 -2.72 -22.80
C VAL A 2 11.09 -1.43 -22.10
N LYS A 3 10.80 -0.28 -22.71
CA LYS A 3 11.02 1.03 -22.10
C LYS A 3 9.66 1.64 -21.73
N TYR A 4 9.52 2.07 -20.48
CA TYR A 4 8.29 2.66 -19.99
C TYR A 4 8.57 4.00 -19.32
N CYS A 5 7.96 5.06 -19.83
CA CYS A 5 8.05 6.39 -19.23
C CYS A 5 6.81 6.65 -18.37
N MET A 6 6.99 6.64 -17.05
CA MET A 6 5.90 6.92 -16.12
C MET A 6 5.83 8.41 -15.82
N ASN A 7 4.75 9.05 -16.26
CA ASN A 7 4.36 10.36 -15.73
C ASN A 7 3.48 10.20 -14.48
N LEU A 8 3.77 10.95 -13.42
CA LEU A 8 3.09 10.87 -12.15
C LEU A 8 1.79 11.69 -12.17
N SER A 9 0.66 11.04 -12.45
CA SER A 9 -0.67 11.61 -12.24
C SER A 9 -1.22 11.29 -10.84
N ASP A 10 -2.16 12.11 -10.36
CA ASP A 10 -2.85 11.83 -9.09
C ASP A 10 -3.68 10.53 -9.14
N GLU A 11 -4.14 10.15 -10.34
CA GLU A 11 -4.81 8.87 -10.59
C GLU A 11 -3.86 7.68 -10.37
N LYS A 12 -2.64 7.74 -10.91
CA LYS A 12 -1.61 6.69 -10.73
C LYS A 12 -1.22 6.56 -9.25
N LYS A 13 -1.17 7.67 -8.50
CA LYS A 13 -0.96 7.66 -7.03
C LYS A 13 -2.11 6.98 -6.28
N GLU A 14 -3.36 7.34 -6.56
CA GLU A 14 -4.54 6.70 -5.93
C GLU A 14 -4.58 5.20 -6.24
N THR A 15 -4.22 4.80 -7.47
CA THR A 15 -4.14 3.40 -7.86
C THR A 15 -3.06 2.65 -7.08
N ALA A 16 -1.85 3.21 -6.95
CA ALA A 16 -0.78 2.62 -6.13
C ALA A 16 -1.21 2.44 -4.67
N ILE A 17 -1.90 3.43 -4.09
CA ILE A 17 -2.46 3.36 -2.73
C ILE A 17 -3.51 2.25 -2.64
N LYS A 18 -4.40 2.13 -3.63
CA LYS A 18 -5.43 1.08 -3.68
C LYS A 18 -4.80 -0.31 -3.76
N ILE A 19 -3.80 -0.51 -4.60
CA ILE A 19 -3.05 -1.77 -4.72
C ILE A 19 -2.42 -2.14 -3.37
N ALA A 20 -1.76 -1.19 -2.72
CA ALA A 20 -1.18 -1.43 -1.42
C ALA A 20 -2.23 -1.74 -0.35
N LEU A 21 -3.35 -1.02 -0.33
CA LEU A 21 -4.45 -1.20 0.63
C LEU A 21 -5.08 -2.59 0.56
N GLU A 22 -5.16 -3.16 -0.66
CA GLU A 22 -5.69 -4.50 -0.92
C GLU A 22 -4.62 -5.60 -0.91
N SER A 23 -3.36 -5.27 -0.66
CA SER A 23 -2.30 -6.28 -0.56
C SER A 23 -2.58 -7.27 0.58
N LYS A 24 -2.24 -8.56 0.36
CA LYS A 24 -2.47 -9.65 1.32
C LYS A 24 -1.99 -9.31 2.75
N GLY A 25 -0.83 -8.67 2.86
CA GLY A 25 -0.26 -8.22 4.15
C GLY A 25 -1.12 -7.17 4.85
N ASN A 26 -1.57 -6.14 4.13
CA ASN A 26 -2.39 -5.07 4.70
C ASN A 26 -3.80 -5.54 5.05
N VAL A 27 -4.40 -6.41 4.21
CA VAL A 27 -5.67 -7.07 4.49
C VAL A 27 -5.56 -7.97 5.72
N ARG A 28 -4.50 -8.78 5.84
CA ARG A 28 -4.25 -9.63 7.02
C ARG A 28 -4.11 -8.81 8.30
N LYS A 29 -3.31 -7.74 8.27
CA LYS A 29 -3.18 -6.81 9.42
C LYS A 29 -4.53 -6.26 9.85
N ARG A 30 -5.36 -5.81 8.89
CA ARG A 30 -6.71 -5.29 9.17
C ARG A 30 -7.64 -6.36 9.76
N LYS A 31 -7.63 -7.58 9.21
CA LYS A 31 -8.44 -8.71 9.73
C LYS A 31 -8.08 -9.09 11.17
N ILE A 32 -6.83 -8.88 11.60
CA ILE A 32 -6.38 -9.15 12.97
C ILE A 32 -6.64 -7.95 13.88
N ALA A 33 -6.31 -6.73 13.44
CA ALA A 33 -6.40 -5.54 14.27
C ALA A 33 -7.86 -5.15 14.58
N VAL A 34 -8.79 -5.31 13.63
CA VAL A 34 -10.20 -4.96 13.81
C VAL A 34 -10.86 -5.69 14.99
N PRO A 35 -10.85 -7.04 15.08
CA PRO A 35 -11.46 -7.74 16.22
C PRO A 35 -10.77 -7.40 17.55
N LEU A 36 -9.44 -7.25 17.56
CA LEU A 36 -8.70 -6.85 18.76
C LEU A 36 -9.13 -5.46 19.26
N LEU A 37 -9.22 -4.47 18.36
CA LEU A 37 -9.69 -3.12 18.69
C LEU A 37 -11.15 -3.09 19.13
N MET A 38 -12.02 -3.92 18.54
CA MET A 38 -13.42 -4.03 18.97
C MET A 38 -13.53 -4.57 20.39
N ILE A 39 -12.87 -5.70 20.69
CA ILE A 39 -12.88 -6.29 22.03
C ILE A 39 -12.31 -5.31 23.04
N LEU A 40 -11.18 -4.68 22.73
CA LEU A 40 -10.55 -3.68 23.60
C LEU A 40 -11.51 -2.50 23.87
N GLY A 41 -12.14 -1.96 22.83
CA GLY A 41 -13.10 -0.85 22.98
C GLY A 41 -14.29 -1.22 23.86
N ILE A 42 -14.86 -2.42 23.68
CA ILE A 42 -15.97 -2.93 24.50
C ILE A 42 -15.53 -3.09 25.96
N VAL A 43 -14.37 -3.71 26.22
CA VAL A 43 -13.85 -3.91 27.58
C VAL A 43 -13.60 -2.58 28.29
N ILE A 44 -13.02 -1.59 27.59
CA ILE A 44 -12.80 -0.25 28.15
C ILE A 44 -14.13 0.43 28.49
N ILE A 45 -15.13 0.35 27.61
CA ILE A 45 -16.45 0.95 27.86
C ILE A 45 -17.12 0.30 29.08
N PHE A 46 -17.19 -1.03 29.15
CA PHE A 46 -17.78 -1.72 30.31
C PHE A 46 -17.07 -1.40 31.62
N SER A 47 -15.73 -1.40 31.60
CA SER A 47 -14.92 -1.05 32.77
C SER A 47 -15.17 0.39 33.20
N SER A 48 -15.26 1.33 32.25
CA SER A 48 -15.54 2.74 32.54
C SER A 48 -16.91 2.95 33.16
N ILE A 49 -17.95 2.26 32.66
CA ILE A 49 -19.31 2.33 33.22
C ILE A 49 -19.33 1.79 34.65
N PHE A 50 -18.71 0.63 34.88
CA PHE A 50 -18.60 0.05 36.22
C PHE A 50 -17.92 1.02 37.19
N LEU A 51 -16.82 1.66 36.77
CA LEU A 51 -16.09 2.59 37.61
C LEU A 51 -16.87 3.88 37.87
N ILE A 52 -17.61 4.42 36.90
CA ILE A 52 -18.48 5.60 37.07
C ILE A 52 -19.57 5.34 38.11
N ILE A 53 -20.19 4.16 38.09
CA ILE A 53 -21.25 3.78 39.03
C ILE A 53 -20.70 3.69 40.46
N ASN A 54 -19.50 3.12 40.63
CA ASN A 54 -18.91 2.90 41.95
C ASN A 54 -18.14 4.12 42.49
N SER A 55 -17.71 5.04 41.63
CA SER A 55 -16.99 6.26 42.01
C SER A 55 -17.06 7.30 40.90
N PRO A 56 -17.70 8.46 41.10
CA PRO A 56 -17.80 9.49 40.07
C PRO A 56 -16.50 10.30 39.96
N ALA A 57 -15.47 9.71 39.36
CA ALA A 57 -14.23 10.40 39.01
C ALA A 57 -14.21 10.79 37.53
N ILE A 58 -13.74 12.01 37.23
CA ILE A 58 -13.62 12.56 35.86
C ILE A 58 -12.80 11.63 34.94
N LEU A 59 -11.80 10.94 35.48
CA LEU A 59 -10.95 10.00 34.76
C LEU A 59 -11.74 8.89 34.05
N TRP A 60 -12.85 8.42 34.63
CA TRP A 60 -13.63 7.32 34.04
C TRP A 60 -14.37 7.73 32.77
N TYR A 61 -14.80 8.99 32.68
CA TYR A 61 -15.37 9.53 31.45
C TYR A 61 -14.33 9.60 30.31
N ILE A 62 -13.06 9.87 30.64
CA ILE A 62 -11.97 9.83 29.66
C ILE A 62 -11.79 8.41 29.12
N TYR A 63 -11.83 7.38 29.98
CA TYR A 63 -11.78 5.99 29.55
C TYR A 63 -12.97 5.62 28.65
N MET A 64 -14.18 6.10 28.98
CA MET A 64 -15.36 5.87 28.12
C MET A 64 -15.13 6.44 26.71
N VAL A 65 -14.66 7.68 26.60
CA VAL A 65 -14.34 8.32 25.31
C VAL A 65 -13.26 7.52 24.56
N LEU A 66 -12.22 7.06 25.26
CA LEU A 66 -11.17 6.24 24.66
C LEU A 66 -11.73 4.94 24.07
N GLY A 67 -12.63 4.27 24.78
CA GLY A 67 -13.29 3.06 24.29
C GLY A 67 -14.13 3.31 23.03
N ILE A 68 -14.86 4.43 22.98
CA ILE A 68 -15.61 4.85 21.78
C ILE A 68 -14.65 5.10 20.60
N VAL A 69 -13.52 5.76 20.83
CA VAL A 69 -12.49 5.99 19.80
C VAL A 69 -11.94 4.66 19.26
N CYS A 70 -11.67 3.67 20.12
CA CYS A 70 -11.26 2.33 19.70
C CYS A 70 -12.28 1.67 18.76
N LEU A 71 -13.58 1.78 19.07
CA LEU A 71 -14.64 1.25 18.21
C LEU A 71 -14.71 1.99 16.87
N LEU A 72 -14.66 3.33 16.89
CA LEU A 72 -14.66 4.14 15.66
C LEU A 72 -13.47 3.81 14.75
N LEU A 73 -12.28 3.59 15.31
CA LEU A 73 -11.10 3.16 14.56
C LEU A 73 -11.26 1.75 13.99
N ALA A 74 -11.89 0.83 14.72
CA ALA A 74 -12.17 -0.52 14.24
C ALA A 74 -13.15 -0.50 13.05
N PHE A 75 -14.26 0.22 13.15
CA PHE A 75 -15.24 0.35 12.07
C PHE A 75 -14.64 1.04 10.82
N ASN A 76 -13.79 2.05 11.03
CA ASN A 76 -13.16 2.80 9.95
C ASN A 76 -11.76 2.30 9.58
N ALA A 77 -11.37 1.08 9.97
CA ALA A 77 -10.00 0.60 9.85
C ALA A 77 -9.45 0.65 8.41
N LYS A 78 -10.29 0.40 7.40
CA LYS A 78 -9.88 0.52 5.98
C LYS A 78 -9.58 1.97 5.60
N SER A 79 -10.43 2.91 5.99
CA SER A 79 -10.26 4.34 5.74
C SER A 79 -9.06 4.90 6.49
N PHE A 80 -8.86 4.50 7.74
CA PHE A 80 -7.69 4.87 8.54
C PHE A 80 -6.41 4.32 7.91
N GLN A 81 -6.39 3.06 7.48
CA GLN A 81 -5.25 2.48 6.78
C GLN A 81 -4.97 3.22 5.45
N LYS A 82 -6.00 3.60 4.69
CA LYS A 82 -5.85 4.43 3.48
C LYS A 82 -5.25 5.79 3.82
N PHE A 83 -5.69 6.44 4.89
CA PHE A 83 -5.15 7.72 5.36
C PHE A 83 -3.68 7.60 5.76
N VAL A 84 -3.31 6.57 6.52
CA VAL A 84 -1.92 6.29 6.89
C VAL A 84 -1.07 6.03 5.64
N LEU A 85 -1.56 5.28 4.65
CA LEU A 85 -0.85 5.04 3.39
C LEU A 85 -0.72 6.30 2.52
N LYS A 86 -1.67 7.23 2.58
CA LYS A 86 -1.55 8.55 1.92
C LYS A 86 -0.48 9.42 2.57
N LYS A 87 -0.43 9.42 3.91
CA LYS A 87 0.53 10.19 4.71
C LYS A 87 1.93 9.57 4.68
N ALA A 88 2.00 8.25 4.68
CA ALA A 88 3.25 7.51 4.64
C ALA A 88 3.70 7.39 3.18
N GLU A 89 4.74 8.13 2.85
CA GLU A 89 5.44 8.12 1.55
C GLU A 89 6.01 6.73 1.17
N LEU A 90 5.82 5.72 2.03
CA LEU A 90 6.38 4.36 2.02
C LEU A 90 6.06 3.53 0.76
N LEU A 91 5.03 3.87 -0.01
CA LEU A 91 4.62 3.08 -1.18
C LEU A 91 5.28 3.51 -2.48
N LEU A 92 5.76 4.74 -2.54
CA LEU A 92 6.28 5.35 -3.75
C LEU A 92 7.79 5.52 -3.58
N ASP A 93 8.58 4.94 -4.49
CA ASP A 93 10.02 5.13 -4.47
C ASP A 93 10.34 6.63 -4.56
N LYS A 94 11.50 7.06 -4.05
CA LYS A 94 11.88 8.48 -4.01
C LYS A 94 11.84 9.10 -5.41
N SER A 95 12.12 8.29 -6.44
CA SER A 95 11.98 8.61 -7.87
C SER A 95 10.54 8.88 -8.31
N PHE A 96 9.53 8.18 -7.77
CA PHE A 96 8.11 8.47 -8.05
C PHE A 96 7.70 9.86 -7.60
N ARG A 97 8.43 10.51 -6.70
CA ARG A 97 8.05 11.81 -6.13
C ARG A 97 8.55 12.97 -6.98
N THR A 98 9.54 12.74 -7.84
CA THR A 98 10.22 13.80 -8.60
C THR A 98 9.66 14.02 -10.01
N GLY A 99 8.59 13.32 -10.39
CA GLY A 99 7.95 13.46 -11.70
C GLY A 99 8.21 12.26 -12.60
N ILE A 100 8.73 12.50 -13.80
CA ILE A 100 8.93 11.47 -14.82
C ILE A 100 9.99 10.46 -14.37
N VAL A 101 9.62 9.18 -14.41
CA VAL A 101 10.54 8.06 -14.16
C VAL A 101 10.50 7.14 -15.36
N GLU A 102 11.66 6.92 -15.97
CA GLU A 102 11.81 5.93 -17.03
C GLU A 102 12.24 4.60 -16.44
N TYR A 103 11.56 3.54 -16.84
CA TYR A 103 11.84 2.16 -16.47
C TYR A 103 12.28 1.40 -17.70
N HIS A 104 13.43 0.73 -17.63
CA HIS A 104 13.88 -0.20 -18.66
C HIS A 104 13.84 -1.61 -18.11
N PHE A 105 13.06 -2.47 -18.76
CA PHE A 105 12.92 -3.88 -18.44
C PHE A 105 13.78 -4.70 -19.40
N ASP A 106 14.70 -5.46 -18.83
CA ASP A 106 15.62 -6.32 -19.56
C ASP A 106 15.66 -7.74 -18.95
N ALA A 107 16.56 -8.58 -19.44
CA ALA A 107 16.71 -9.94 -18.95
C ALA A 107 17.28 -10.01 -17.52
N GLU A 108 17.94 -8.96 -17.02
CA GLU A 108 18.60 -8.93 -15.71
C GLU A 108 17.70 -8.34 -14.62
N GLY A 109 16.86 -7.38 -14.96
CA GLY A 109 15.96 -6.71 -14.03
C GLY A 109 15.29 -5.46 -14.59
N ILE A 110 15.13 -4.47 -13.70
CA ILE A 110 14.50 -3.19 -13.98
C ILE A 110 15.49 -2.07 -13.64
N GLU A 111 15.84 -1.29 -14.65
CA GLU A 111 16.56 -0.05 -14.49
C GLU A 111 15.58 1.10 -14.32
N THR A 112 15.86 2.00 -13.38
CA THR A 112 15.06 3.18 -13.09
C THR A 112 15.92 4.40 -13.32
N ILE A 113 15.52 5.24 -14.27
CA ILE A 113 16.14 6.52 -14.59
C ILE A 113 15.19 7.62 -14.13
N SER A 114 15.69 8.52 -13.29
CA SER A 114 14.91 9.65 -12.79
C SER A 114 15.81 10.87 -12.63
N GLN A 115 15.21 12.02 -12.36
CA GLN A 115 15.96 13.24 -12.01
C GLN A 115 16.89 13.06 -10.80
N MET A 116 16.61 12.08 -9.93
CA MET A 116 17.41 11.75 -8.74
C MET A 116 18.61 10.84 -9.05
N GLY A 117 18.73 10.33 -10.29
CA GLY A 117 19.81 9.45 -10.73
C GLY A 117 19.32 8.13 -11.30
N TYR A 118 20.30 7.28 -11.61
CA TYR A 118 20.14 5.93 -12.16
C TYR A 118 20.19 4.89 -11.04
N SER A 119 19.33 3.87 -11.12
CA SER A 119 19.44 2.68 -10.27
C SER A 119 19.05 1.43 -11.05
N LYS A 120 19.72 0.30 -10.79
CA LYS A 120 19.36 -1.01 -11.34
C LYS A 120 18.94 -1.96 -10.23
N ASN A 121 17.78 -2.57 -10.37
CA ASN A 121 17.29 -3.61 -9.47
C ASN A 121 17.16 -4.91 -10.26
N TYR A 122 17.94 -5.93 -9.88
CA TYR A 122 17.83 -7.26 -10.48
C TYR A 122 16.49 -7.92 -10.18
N TRP A 123 16.08 -8.88 -11.00
CA TRP A 123 14.84 -9.64 -10.80
C TRP A 123 14.71 -10.25 -9.39
N THR A 124 15.83 -10.65 -8.78
CA THR A 124 15.88 -11.18 -7.40
C THR A 124 15.43 -10.17 -6.32
N ALA A 125 15.39 -8.88 -6.62
CA ALA A 125 14.90 -7.83 -5.74
C ALA A 125 13.36 -7.76 -5.69
N PHE A 126 12.68 -8.38 -6.67
CA PHE A 126 11.23 -8.40 -6.79
C PHE A 126 10.64 -9.67 -6.16
N LYS A 127 9.40 -9.56 -5.68
CA LYS A 127 8.74 -10.67 -4.97
C LYS A 127 7.38 -11.04 -5.53
N GLU A 128 6.65 -10.09 -6.09
CA GLU A 128 5.33 -10.33 -6.68
C GLU A 128 5.08 -9.31 -7.81
N TYR A 129 4.35 -9.72 -8.84
CA TYR A 129 3.76 -8.82 -9.81
C TYR A 129 2.27 -9.14 -9.97
N GLY A 130 1.48 -8.20 -10.48
CA GLY A 130 0.06 -8.44 -10.70
C GLY A 130 -0.59 -7.34 -11.52
N THR A 131 -1.91 -7.43 -11.67
CA THR A 131 -2.70 -6.45 -12.40
C THR A 131 -3.83 -5.87 -11.55
N MET A 132 -4.15 -4.60 -11.78
CA MET A 132 -5.29 -3.91 -11.17
C MET A 132 -5.90 -2.99 -12.22
N GLY A 133 -6.98 -3.44 -12.85
CA GLY A 133 -7.57 -2.75 -14.00
C GLY A 133 -6.60 -2.64 -15.18
N GLN A 134 -6.40 -1.42 -15.68
CA GLN A 134 -5.46 -1.12 -16.76
C GLN A 134 -3.99 -1.11 -16.31
N TYR A 135 -3.70 -1.25 -15.01
CA TYR A 135 -2.34 -1.17 -14.50
C TYR A 135 -1.72 -2.55 -14.25
N ILE A 136 -0.44 -2.68 -14.57
CA ILE A 136 0.46 -3.74 -14.10
C ILE A 136 1.29 -3.17 -12.96
N TYR A 137 1.48 -3.92 -11.89
CA TYR A 137 2.39 -3.55 -10.81
C TYR A 137 3.43 -4.63 -10.57
N VAL A 138 4.66 -4.22 -10.28
CA VAL A 138 5.77 -5.11 -9.91
C VAL A 138 6.30 -4.66 -8.57
N LYS A 139 6.28 -5.53 -7.57
CA LYS A 139 6.60 -5.16 -6.19
C LYS A 139 7.92 -5.76 -5.74
N ARG A 140 8.73 -4.90 -5.16
CA ARG A 140 10.03 -5.21 -4.56
C ARG A 140 9.89 -5.80 -3.17
N LYS A 141 10.95 -6.45 -2.70
CA LYS A 141 11.01 -7.05 -1.35
C LYS A 141 10.76 -6.02 -0.25
N ASP A 142 11.26 -4.79 -0.41
CA ASP A 142 11.03 -3.64 0.47
C ASP A 142 9.61 -3.03 0.40
N ASN A 143 8.71 -3.60 -0.41
CA ASN A 143 7.34 -3.16 -0.68
C ASN A 143 7.19 -1.93 -1.58
N LYS A 144 8.28 -1.37 -2.11
CA LYS A 144 8.18 -0.40 -3.20
C LYS A 144 7.61 -1.09 -4.44
N MET A 145 6.88 -0.34 -5.25
CA MET A 145 6.28 -0.89 -6.47
C MET A 145 6.69 -0.08 -7.70
N VAL A 146 6.83 -0.76 -8.83
CA VAL A 146 6.82 -0.18 -10.19
C VAL A 146 5.39 -0.28 -10.70
N LEU A 147 4.81 0.80 -11.21
CA LEU A 147 3.44 0.84 -11.75
C LEU A 147 3.51 1.17 -13.24
N ILE A 148 2.88 0.35 -14.07
CA ILE A 148 2.87 0.47 -15.52
C ILE A 148 1.41 0.56 -15.98
N ASP A 149 1.08 1.56 -16.79
CA ASP A 149 -0.22 1.61 -17.48
C ASP A 149 -0.16 0.80 -18.77
N LYS A 150 -1.05 -0.17 -18.94
CA LYS A 150 -1.11 -0.99 -20.16
C LYS A 150 -1.42 -0.16 -21.40
N ASN A 151 -2.15 0.95 -21.24
CA ASN A 151 -2.55 1.81 -22.35
C ASN A 151 -1.37 2.63 -22.90
N ASP A 152 -0.30 2.77 -22.11
CA ASP A 152 0.92 3.46 -22.51
C ASP A 152 1.88 2.53 -23.30
N LEU A 153 1.53 1.24 -23.44
CA LEU A 153 2.35 0.22 -24.13
C LEU A 153 1.67 -0.28 -25.40
N SER A 154 2.47 -0.57 -26.43
CA SER A 154 2.00 -1.32 -27.59
C SER A 154 1.74 -2.79 -27.23
N THR A 155 0.96 -3.50 -28.06
CA THR A 155 0.67 -4.93 -27.85
C THR A 155 1.94 -5.79 -27.75
N GLY A 156 2.95 -5.50 -28.58
CA GLY A 156 4.22 -6.23 -28.56
C GLY A 156 5.04 -5.96 -27.29
N GLU A 157 5.08 -4.70 -26.83
CA GLU A 157 5.75 -4.34 -25.57
C GLU A 157 5.04 -4.95 -24.36
N LEU A 158 3.71 -5.00 -24.38
CA LEU A 158 2.91 -5.62 -23.33
C LEU A 158 3.16 -7.13 -23.26
N GLU A 159 3.24 -7.81 -24.40
CA GLU A 159 3.55 -9.24 -24.47
C GLU A 159 4.97 -9.52 -23.98
N GLU A 160 5.95 -8.75 -24.44
CA GLU A 160 7.34 -8.86 -23.98
C GLU A 160 7.46 -8.61 -22.47
N LEU A 161 6.84 -7.55 -21.95
CA LEU A 161 6.84 -7.25 -20.51
C LEU A 161 6.20 -8.40 -19.73
N THR A 162 5.08 -8.94 -20.21
CA THR A 162 4.38 -10.04 -19.54
C THR A 162 5.25 -11.29 -19.50
N GLN A 163 5.95 -11.62 -20.59
CA GLN A 163 6.91 -12.72 -20.64
C GLN A 163 8.08 -12.51 -19.68
N LEU A 164 8.66 -11.31 -19.64
CA LEU A 164 9.74 -10.99 -18.69
C LEU A 164 9.28 -11.18 -17.24
N LEU A 165 8.07 -10.72 -16.89
CA LEU A 165 7.54 -10.85 -15.55
C LEU A 165 7.22 -12.31 -15.19
N LEU A 166 6.59 -13.07 -16.09
CA LEU A 166 6.27 -14.48 -15.88
C LEU A 166 7.51 -15.33 -15.62
N ASN A 167 8.59 -15.06 -16.34
CA ASN A 167 9.83 -15.84 -16.25
C ASN A 167 10.64 -15.52 -14.99
N ASN A 168 10.49 -14.32 -14.42
CA ASN A 168 11.39 -13.81 -13.40
C ASN A 168 10.74 -13.50 -12.05
N VAL A 169 9.42 -13.30 -11.99
CA VAL A 169 8.70 -12.85 -10.80
C VAL A 169 7.45 -13.71 -10.59
N LYS A 170 7.12 -14.00 -9.33
CA LYS A 170 5.90 -14.75 -9.01
C LYS A 170 4.66 -13.86 -9.16
N MET A 171 3.58 -14.44 -9.68
CA MET A 171 2.25 -13.82 -9.68
C MET A 171 1.56 -13.94 -8.32
#